data_AF-A0A6I2LVX8-F1
#
_entry.id   AF-A0A6I2LVX8-F1
#
_cell.length_a   1.000
_cell.length_b   1.000
_cell.length_c   1.000
_cell.angle_alpha   90.00
_cell.angle_beta   90.00
_cell.angle_gamma   90.00
#
_symmetry.space_group_name_H-M   'P 1'
#
loop_
_entity.id
_entity.type
_entity.pdbx_description
1 polymer ?
#
loop_
_entity_poly.entity_id
_entity_poly.type
_entity_poly.pdbx_seq_one_letter_code
_entity_poly.pdbx_strand_id
1 'polypeptide(L)'
;MVTRAGLKPLEAVARLKAEAELRRFAALRRQMAGMDARLDAIEAELAGTASGWQAATTPADLRLVNALTRAAVLDREETAAARAAILPAHEAARQAAARAFGRAEVLAMLDRRMEAEARRAREARASR
;
A
#
# COMPACT_ATOMS: atom_id res chain seq x y z
N MET A 1 29.27 -15.14 -17.56
CA MET A 1 28.15 -15.41 -18.51
C MET A 1 27.04 -16.08 -17.71
N VAL A 2 25.88 -15.44 -17.55
CA VAL A 2 24.76 -16.02 -16.76
C VAL A 2 24.15 -17.15 -17.58
N THR A 3 24.18 -18.38 -17.06
CA THR A 3 23.58 -19.54 -17.72
C THR A 3 22.11 -19.66 -17.33
N ARG A 4 21.28 -20.24 -18.20
CA ARG A 4 19.85 -20.46 -17.93
C ARG A 4 19.61 -21.25 -16.64
N ALA A 5 20.48 -22.21 -16.34
CA ALA A 5 20.44 -23.00 -15.10
C ALA A 5 20.61 -22.12 -13.83
N GLY A 6 21.37 -21.02 -13.92
CA GLY A 6 21.50 -20.05 -12.83
C GLY A 6 20.35 -19.04 -12.74
N LEU A 7 19.59 -18.82 -13.82
CA LEU A 7 18.49 -17.85 -13.88
C LEU A 7 17.22 -18.32 -13.14
N LYS A 8 16.86 -19.61 -13.24
CA LYS A 8 15.67 -20.14 -12.58
C LYS A 8 15.70 -19.99 -11.04
N PRO A 9 16.80 -20.35 -10.34
CA PRO A 9 16.90 -20.10 -8.90
C PRO A 9 16.83 -18.61 -8.54
N LEU A 10 17.42 -17.73 -9.35
CA LEU A 10 17.36 -16.29 -9.14
C LEU A 10 15.94 -15.74 -9.31
N GLU A 11 15.20 -16.21 -10.31
CA GLU A 11 13.80 -15.86 -10.50
C GLU A 11 12.96 -16.28 -9.30
N ALA A 12 13.13 -17.52 -8.81
CA ALA A 12 12.41 -18.01 -7.64
C ALA A 12 12.66 -17.15 -6.40
N VAL A 13 13.93 -16.81 -6.13
CA VAL A 13 14.29 -15.91 -5.02
C VAL A 13 13.71 -14.51 -5.21
N ALA A 14 13.73 -13.97 -6.43
CA ALA A 14 13.17 -12.66 -6.72
C ALA A 14 11.66 -12.63 -6.53
N ARG A 15 10.93 -13.68 -6.92
CA ARG A 15 9.48 -13.82 -6.67
C ARG A 15 9.15 -13.87 -5.19
N LEU A 16 9.88 -14.67 -4.40
CA LEU A 16 9.70 -14.73 -2.95
C LEU A 16 9.92 -13.36 -2.28
N LYS A 17 10.96 -12.63 -2.71
CA LYS A 17 11.19 -11.26 -2.24
C LYS A 17 10.08 -10.31 -2.64
N ALA A 18 9.59 -10.39 -3.88
CA ALA A 18 8.47 -9.57 -4.34
C ALA A 18 7.20 -9.81 -3.53
N GLU A 19 6.89 -11.07 -3.22
CA GLU A 19 5.76 -11.44 -2.40
C GLU A 19 5.88 -10.90 -0.96
N ALA A 20 7.06 -11.01 -0.35
CA ALA A 20 7.32 -10.47 0.99
C ALA A 20 7.12 -8.95 1.04
N GLU A 21 7.68 -8.21 0.08
CA GLU A 21 7.51 -6.75 0.01
C GLU A 21 6.06 -6.35 -0.29
N LEU A 22 5.34 -7.13 -1.12
CA LEU A 22 3.93 -6.89 -1.39
C LEU A 22 3.07 -7.08 -0.15
N ARG A 23 3.33 -8.11 0.67
CA ARG A 23 2.63 -8.33 1.95
C ARG A 23 2.89 -7.18 2.92
N ARG A 24 4.14 -6.71 3.01
CA ARG A 24 4.50 -5.55 3.84
C ARG A 24 3.76 -4.29 3.39
N PHE A 25 3.78 -3.99 2.09
CA PHE A 25 3.04 -2.87 1.53
C PHE A 25 1.54 -2.98 1.78
N ALA A 26 0.95 -4.17 1.59
CA ALA A 26 -0.47 -4.40 1.82
C ALA A 26 -0.89 -4.15 3.27
N ALA A 27 -0.05 -4.50 4.25
CA ALA A 27 -0.31 -4.20 5.66
C ALA A 27 -0.37 -2.69 5.92
N LEU A 28 0.63 -1.94 5.45
CA LEU A 28 0.67 -0.48 5.60
C LEU A 28 -0.48 0.21 4.86
N ARG A 29 -0.84 -0.28 3.67
CA ARG A 29 -2.00 0.22 2.91
C ARG A 29 -3.31 0.04 3.69
N ARG A 30 -3.50 -1.11 4.35
CA ARG A 30 -4.68 -1.34 5.20
C ARG A 30 -4.72 -0.39 6.39
N GLN A 31 -3.58 -0.14 7.02
CA GLN A 31 -3.48 0.80 8.14
C GLN A 31 -3.83 2.23 7.69
N MET A 32 -3.26 2.68 6.57
CA MET A 32 -3.60 3.98 5.96
C MET A 32 -5.09 4.10 5.64
N ALA A 33 -5.67 3.08 4.99
CA ALA A 33 -7.09 3.08 4.65
C ALA A 33 -8.00 3.12 5.89
N GLY A 34 -7.61 2.45 6.98
CA GLY A 34 -8.33 2.53 8.26
C GLY A 34 -8.29 3.92 8.87
N MET A 35 -7.13 4.61 8.78
CA MET A 35 -6.99 5.99 9.25
C MET A 35 -7.77 6.98 8.38
N ASP A 36 -7.74 6.81 7.06
CA ASP A 36 -8.57 7.60 6.13
C ASP A 36 -10.05 7.46 6.47
N ALA A 37 -10.54 6.23 6.65
CA ALA A 37 -11.93 5.97 7.03
C ALA A 37 -12.30 6.57 8.40
N ARG A 38 -11.37 6.58 9.37
CA ARG A 38 -11.59 7.22 10.67
C ARG A 38 -11.68 8.74 10.53
N LEU A 39 -10.81 9.36 9.74
CA LEU A 39 -10.87 10.80 9.46
C LEU A 39 -12.20 11.17 8.80
N ASP A 40 -12.64 10.41 7.81
CA ASP A 40 -13.94 10.64 7.14
C ASP A 40 -15.11 10.54 8.13
N ALA A 41 -15.07 9.57 9.05
CA ALA A 41 -16.09 9.41 10.08
C ALA A 41 -16.12 10.59 11.06
N ILE A 42 -14.95 11.11 11.45
CA ILE A 42 -14.85 12.27 12.35
C ILE A 42 -15.36 13.55 11.66
N GLU A 43 -15.04 13.73 10.37
CA GLU A 43 -15.57 14.86 9.59
C GLU A 43 -17.10 14.80 9.49
N ALA A 44 -17.67 13.61 9.32
CA ALA A 44 -19.12 13.41 9.34
C ALA A 44 -19.73 13.72 10.73
N GLU A 45 -19.04 13.33 11.82
CA GLU A 45 -19.45 13.65 13.19
C GLU A 45 -19.44 15.17 13.43
N LEU A 46 -18.36 15.85 13.03
CA LEU A 46 -18.23 17.30 13.14
C LEU A 46 -19.33 18.04 12.37
N ALA A 47 -19.63 17.61 11.13
CA ALA A 47 -20.74 18.15 10.35
C ALA A 47 -22.11 17.94 11.04
N GLY A 48 -22.30 16.77 11.68
CA GLY A 48 -23.47 16.48 12.49
C GLY A 48 -23.60 17.42 13.70
N THR A 49 -22.51 17.66 14.44
CA THR A 49 -22.52 18.57 15.59
C THR A 49 -22.80 20.03 15.19
N ALA A 50 -22.31 20.47 14.03
CA ALA A 50 -22.60 21.80 13.49
C ALA A 50 -24.10 22.01 13.23
N SER A 51 -24.78 20.97 12.75
CA SER A 51 -26.24 20.98 12.57
C SER A 51 -26.99 20.96 13.92
N GLY A 52 -26.46 20.21 14.90
CA GLY A 52 -27.01 20.16 16.26
C GLY A 52 -26.93 21.49 17.01
N TRP A 53 -25.96 22.35 16.68
CA TRP A 53 -25.83 23.69 17.27
C TRP A 53 -27.06 24.58 17.03
N GLN A 54 -27.74 24.40 15.88
CA GLN A 54 -28.94 25.15 15.52
C GLN A 54 -30.18 24.72 16.33
N ALA A 55 -30.15 23.52 16.91
CA ALA A 55 -31.21 22.96 17.75
C ALA A 55 -30.94 23.17 19.27
N ALA A 56 -29.78 23.72 19.64
CA ALA A 56 -29.45 23.99 21.04
C ALA A 56 -30.33 25.12 21.59
N THR A 57 -31.12 24.83 22.63
CA THR A 57 -32.06 25.80 23.23
C THR A 57 -31.60 26.28 24.60
N THR A 58 -30.63 25.59 25.22
CA THR A 58 -30.13 25.91 26.55
C THR A 58 -28.61 26.10 26.58
N PRO A 59 -28.07 26.82 27.59
CA PRO A 59 -26.63 26.87 27.83
C PRO A 59 -25.99 25.51 28.10
N ALA A 60 -26.75 24.52 28.59
CA ALA A 60 -26.25 23.16 28.79
C ALA A 60 -26.02 22.46 27.43
N ASP A 61 -26.95 22.61 26.49
CA ASP A 61 -26.83 22.06 25.13
C ASP A 61 -25.61 22.65 24.41
N LEU A 62 -25.39 23.97 24.55
CA LEU A 62 -24.23 24.63 23.96
C LEU A 62 -22.90 24.13 24.53
N ARG A 63 -22.83 23.87 25.84
CA ARG A 63 -21.64 23.28 26.47
C ARG A 63 -21.41 21.86 26.01
N LEU A 64 -22.47 21.08 25.85
CA LEU A 64 -22.39 19.71 25.34
C LEU A 64 -21.88 19.69 23.90
N VAL A 65 -22.46 20.49 23.00
CA VAL A 65 -22.01 20.58 21.60
C VAL A 65 -20.53 21.00 21.54
N ASN A 66 -20.12 22.00 22.32
CA ASN A 66 -18.72 22.43 22.38
C ASN A 66 -17.79 21.29 22.87
N ALA A 67 -18.18 20.56 23.91
CA ALA A 67 -17.40 19.43 24.42
C ALA A 67 -17.26 18.31 23.36
N LEU A 68 -18.33 17.98 22.63
CA LEU A 68 -18.30 16.99 21.55
C LEU A 68 -17.41 17.45 20.39
N THR A 69 -17.57 18.70 19.93
CA THR A 69 -16.72 19.27 18.87
C THR A 69 -15.25 19.25 19.28
N ARG A 70 -14.92 19.62 20.52
CA ARG A 70 -13.55 19.59 21.02
C ARG A 70 -12.98 18.17 21.04
N ALA A 71 -13.75 17.19 21.49
CA ALA A 71 -13.33 15.79 21.50
C ALA A 71 -13.05 15.28 20.08
N ALA A 72 -13.95 15.55 19.14
CA ALA A 72 -13.79 15.17 17.73
C ALA A 72 -12.59 15.85 17.06
N VAL A 73 -12.32 17.12 17.34
CA VAL A 73 -11.13 17.83 16.83
C VAL A 73 -9.84 17.19 17.35
N LEU A 74 -9.77 16.85 18.64
CA LEU A 74 -8.59 16.20 19.22
C LEU A 74 -8.33 14.82 18.58
N ASP A 75 -9.38 14.01 18.41
CA ASP A 75 -9.26 12.70 17.77
C ASP A 75 -8.84 12.80 16.29
N ARG A 76 -9.33 13.82 15.59
CA ARG A 76 -8.91 14.14 14.23
C ARG A 76 -7.44 14.48 14.15
N GLU A 77 -6.96 15.34 15.04
CA GLU A 77 -5.55 15.74 15.10
C GLU A 77 -4.64 14.54 15.40
N GLU A 78 -5.02 13.70 16.37
CA GLU A 78 -4.30 12.48 16.71
C GLU A 78 -4.25 11.50 15.53
N THR A 79 -5.39 11.24 14.90
CA THR A 79 -5.49 10.34 13.74
C THR A 79 -4.70 10.89 12.55
N ALA A 80 -4.76 12.19 12.28
CA ALA A 80 -4.02 12.83 11.20
C ALA A 80 -2.50 12.78 11.45
N ALA A 81 -2.06 12.99 12.69
CA ALA A 81 -0.66 12.89 13.07
C ALA A 81 -0.14 11.45 12.93
N ALA A 82 -0.91 10.46 13.40
CA ALA A 82 -0.56 9.05 13.25
C ALA A 82 -0.45 8.65 11.76
N ARG A 83 -1.40 9.10 10.93
CA ARG A 83 -1.38 8.90 9.48
C ARG A 83 -0.15 9.52 8.83
N ALA A 84 0.17 10.77 9.17
CA ALA A 84 1.34 11.47 8.66
C ALA A 84 2.64 10.75 9.05
N ALA A 85 2.73 10.19 10.25
CA ALA A 85 3.89 9.43 10.72
C ALA A 85 4.12 8.12 9.93
N ILE A 86 3.05 7.48 9.43
CA ILE A 86 3.14 6.21 8.68
C ILE A 86 3.41 6.42 7.20
N LEU A 87 3.03 7.58 6.65
CA LEU A 87 3.15 7.89 5.22
C LEU A 87 4.55 7.60 4.64
N PRO A 88 5.68 7.96 5.28
CA PRO A 88 7.00 7.65 4.75
C PRO A 88 7.26 6.14 4.63
N ALA A 89 6.84 5.36 5.63
CA ALA A 89 7.00 3.91 5.62
C ALA A 89 6.11 3.25 4.55
N HIS A 90 4.89 3.77 4.37
CA HIS A 90 3.98 3.36 3.30
C HIS A 90 4.61 3.56 1.92
N GLU A 91 5.12 4.76 1.64
CA GLU A 91 5.75 5.07 0.35
C GLU A 91 7.03 4.27 0.11
N ALA A 92 7.85 4.10 1.15
CA ALA A 92 9.03 3.24 1.06
C ALA A 92 8.67 1.80 0.72
N ALA A 93 7.64 1.24 1.37
CA ALA A 93 7.15 -0.11 1.08
C ALA A 93 6.54 -0.23 -0.32
N ARG A 94 5.80 0.78 -0.77
CA ARG A 94 5.27 0.85 -2.15
C ARG A 94 6.39 0.77 -3.18
N GLN A 95 7.44 1.57 -3.01
CA GLN A 95 8.59 1.57 -3.92
C GLN A 95 9.41 0.27 -3.83
N ALA A 96 9.55 -0.30 -2.64
CA ALA A 96 10.23 -1.59 -2.45
C ALA A 96 9.49 -2.72 -3.16
N ALA A 97 8.17 -2.81 -2.99
CA ALA A 97 7.31 -3.78 -3.66
C ALA A 97 7.38 -3.63 -5.19
N ALA A 98 7.25 -2.40 -5.71
CA ALA A 98 7.34 -2.14 -7.15
C ALA A 98 8.69 -2.57 -7.74
N ARG A 99 9.81 -2.25 -7.07
CA ARG A 99 11.15 -2.66 -7.50
C ARG A 99 11.35 -4.16 -7.43
N ALA A 100 10.87 -4.82 -6.37
CA ALA A 100 11.00 -6.26 -6.20
C ALA A 100 10.21 -7.02 -7.27
N PHE A 101 8.99 -6.58 -7.54
CA PHE A 101 8.16 -7.10 -8.63
C PHE A 101 8.84 -6.91 -10.00
N GLY A 102 9.30 -5.69 -10.30
CA GLY A 102 10.00 -5.42 -11.57
C GLY A 102 11.24 -6.30 -11.78
N ARG A 103 12.03 -6.55 -10.72
CA ARG A 103 13.16 -7.49 -10.81
C ARG A 103 12.73 -8.92 -11.13
N ALA A 104 11.65 -9.40 -10.50
CA ALA A 104 11.12 -10.74 -10.76
C ALA A 104 10.64 -10.87 -12.22
N GLU A 105 9.95 -9.85 -12.74
CA GLU A 105 9.49 -9.81 -14.13
C GLU A 105 10.63 -9.80 -15.15
N VAL A 106 11.70 -9.03 -14.88
CA VAL A 106 12.89 -9.02 -15.75
C VAL A 106 13.55 -10.41 -15.80
N LEU A 107 13.68 -11.09 -14.65
CA LEU A 107 14.27 -12.44 -14.62
C LEU A 107 13.39 -13.46 -15.37
N ALA A 108 12.07 -13.40 -15.19
CA ALA A 108 11.13 -14.24 -15.92
C ALA A 108 11.15 -13.98 -17.44
N MET A 109 11.29 -12.71 -17.85
CA MET A 109 11.48 -12.35 -19.25
C MET A 109 12.78 -12.92 -19.83
N LEU A 110 13.88 -12.82 -19.09
CA LEU A 110 15.18 -13.35 -19.50
C LEU A 110 15.16 -14.88 -19.65
N ASP A 111 14.57 -15.62 -18.71
CA ASP A 111 14.45 -17.09 -18.84
C ASP A 111 13.63 -17.48 -20.09
N ARG A 112 12.49 -16.82 -20.33
CA ARG A 112 11.66 -17.04 -21.53
C ARG A 112 12.43 -16.76 -22.83
N ARG A 113 13.22 -15.68 -22.85
CA ARG A 113 14.03 -15.32 -24.02
C ARG A 113 15.11 -16.37 -24.30
N MET A 114 15.87 -16.76 -23.27
CA MET A 114 16.91 -17.79 -23.41
C MET A 114 16.34 -19.15 -23.83
N GLU A 115 15.16 -19.49 -23.34
CA GLU A 115 14.46 -20.70 -23.76
C GLU A 115 14.10 -20.65 -25.26
N ALA A 116 13.55 -19.52 -25.72
CA ALA A 116 13.19 -19.35 -27.13
C ALA A 116 14.43 -19.44 -28.03
N GLU A 117 15.54 -18.81 -27.64
CA GLU A 117 16.82 -18.88 -28.36
C GLU A 117 17.36 -20.32 -28.41
N ALA A 118 17.29 -21.05 -27.29
CA ALA A 118 17.70 -22.46 -27.24
C ALA A 118 16.80 -23.39 -28.09
N ARG A 119 15.48 -23.12 -28.16
CA ARG A 119 14.57 -23.84 -29.05
C ARG A 119 14.93 -23.63 -30.52
N ARG A 120 15.08 -22.37 -30.94
CA ARG A 120 15.48 -22.01 -32.32
C ARG A 120 16.80 -22.64 -32.73
N ALA A 121 17.78 -22.67 -31.82
CA ALA A 121 19.08 -23.30 -32.08
C ALA A 121 18.98 -24.83 -32.26
N ARG A 122 18.05 -25.50 -31.57
CA ARG A 122 17.80 -26.95 -31.73
C ARG A 122 17.09 -27.24 -33.06
N GLU A 123 16.08 -26.46 -33.40
CA GLU A 123 15.35 -26.57 -34.66
C GLU A 123 16.29 -26.40 -35.87
N ALA A 124 17.16 -25.37 -35.85
CA ALA A 124 18.14 -25.12 -36.90
C ALA A 124 19.22 -26.21 -37.05
N ARG A 125 19.46 -27.01 -36.00
CA ARG A 125 20.36 -28.17 -36.04
C ARG A 125 19.66 -29.42 -36.54
N ALA A 126 18.36 -29.55 -36.30
CA ALA A 126 17.57 -30.69 -36.77
C ALA A 126 17.18 -30.59 -38.26
N SER A 127 17.23 -29.39 -38.84
CA SER A 127 16.98 -29.13 -40.26
C SER A 127 18.24 -29.16 -41.15
N ARG A 128 19.40 -29.53 -40.59
CA ARG A 128 20.66 -29.77 -41.30
C ARG A 128 20.98 -31.26 -41.32
#